data_AF-A0A1V9XBP8-F1
#
_entry.id   AF-A0A1V9XBP8-F1
#
_cell.length_a   1.000
_cell.length_b   1.000
_cell.length_c   1.000
_cell.angle_alpha   90.00
_cell.angle_beta   90.00
_cell.angle_gamma   90.00
#
_symmetry.space_group_name_H-M   'P 1'
#
loop_
_entity.id
_entity.type
_entity.pdbx_description
1 polymer ?
#
loop_
_entity_poly.entity_id
_entity_poly.type
_entity_poly.pdbx_seq_one_letter_code
_entity_poly.pdbx_strand_id
1 'polypeptide(L)'
;MSRSFLRGLSLLKASARFTPLSYQSRRNGYFVLLPEVPDDTSETNILMRTYDKVPQYANITADTAYRAVGKLIIEFESGLCHLEERLEDPNYPKTFESVFEPIEKLSLPLEWAWMAVRNLFLVRNDEQISRVYYKLQKRVSTAFSRKFSSPQIYRVVRDLHGDIDKYDGDQQQGVCNILEKFFGIELREIQSKEPLWAPDVKVFEVAIDGKEVGTILMDLPSRGDKYPGSWCHSLKMSRARYLEVSGLAYVPWDTSQTVPELFNMLLLDKRFARMLCAEERLPDDYHKKIIDRRLHMGSVDLQQEIYLSLLDLELYSTNEFWQDVVRRLKPKLITAVPFHEQDVYHVCSFSDIISGVMGASYYTKVWSRMIAAEVFYTMQKCQNETDTINVARRFRDNILIDGGYVTPVQAFRKFCGRDPEADSLLAVMKLQEEPI
;
A
#
# COMPACT_ATOMS: atom_id res chain seq x y z
N MET A 1 74.75 -37.69 -30.07
CA MET A 1 75.48 -37.19 -28.88
C MET A 1 74.66 -37.51 -27.63
N SER A 2 75.28 -37.57 -26.45
CA SER A 2 74.78 -38.32 -25.29
C SER A 2 73.73 -37.60 -24.44
N ARG A 3 72.88 -38.39 -23.75
CA ARG A 3 72.05 -37.93 -22.62
C ARG A 3 72.90 -37.91 -21.33
N SER A 4 73.05 -36.74 -20.73
CA SER A 4 73.38 -36.51 -19.31
C SER A 4 72.80 -35.12 -18.95
N PHE A 5 72.27 -34.85 -17.75
CA PHE A 5 72.78 -35.18 -16.43
C PHE A 5 71.66 -35.56 -15.43
N LEU A 6 71.90 -36.62 -14.65
CA LEU A 6 71.24 -36.93 -13.38
C LEU A 6 72.33 -37.39 -12.41
N ARG A 7 72.52 -36.73 -11.26
CA ARG A 7 73.05 -37.28 -9.99
C ARG A 7 73.28 -36.20 -8.91
N GLY A 8 73.11 -36.58 -7.63
CA GLY A 8 73.13 -35.71 -6.44
C GLY A 8 71.74 -35.67 -5.79
N LEU A 9 71.31 -36.56 -4.88
CA LEU A 9 71.94 -37.09 -3.66
C LEU A 9 72.44 -35.96 -2.73
N SER A 10 72.06 -35.85 -1.45
CA SER A 10 71.26 -36.78 -0.63
C SER A 10 70.82 -36.17 0.73
N LEU A 11 69.97 -36.90 1.47
CA LEU A 11 69.80 -36.88 2.94
C LEU A 11 69.24 -35.63 3.64
N LEU A 12 68.01 -35.76 4.13
CA LEU A 12 67.79 -35.80 5.59
C LEU A 12 66.60 -36.70 5.93
N LYS A 13 66.82 -37.71 6.79
CA LYS A 13 65.77 -38.58 7.32
C LYS A 13 65.15 -37.92 8.55
N ALA A 14 63.83 -37.76 8.56
CA ALA A 14 63.07 -37.60 9.80
C ALA A 14 61.81 -38.48 9.73
N SER A 15 61.89 -39.66 10.33
CA SER A 15 60.76 -40.59 10.41
C SER A 15 59.79 -40.15 11.52
N ALA A 16 58.71 -39.48 11.14
CA ALA A 16 57.52 -39.36 11.98
C ALA A 16 56.45 -40.32 11.43
N ARG A 17 55.98 -41.24 12.28
CA ARG A 17 54.95 -42.22 11.91
C ARG A 17 53.66 -41.48 11.60
N PHE A 18 52.98 -41.83 10.50
CA PHE A 18 51.58 -41.52 10.32
C PHE A 18 50.78 -42.29 11.38
N THR A 19 50.57 -41.68 12.55
CA THR A 19 49.51 -42.11 13.46
C THR A 19 48.20 -41.86 12.72
N PRO A 20 47.31 -42.86 12.56
CA PRO A 20 45.96 -42.56 12.11
C PRO A 20 45.37 -41.58 13.11
N LEU A 21 44.89 -40.42 12.63
CA LEU A 21 44.04 -39.56 13.45
C LEU A 21 42.84 -40.42 13.84
N SER A 22 42.83 -40.86 15.10
CA SER A 22 41.74 -41.63 15.66
C SER A 22 40.45 -40.89 15.35
N TYR A 23 39.44 -41.60 14.86
CA TYR A 23 38.12 -41.05 14.57
C TYR A 23 37.42 -40.70 15.89
N GLN A 24 37.93 -39.68 16.57
CA GLN A 24 37.22 -39.01 17.65
C GLN A 24 35.93 -38.53 17.02
N SER A 25 34.81 -39.03 17.55
CA SER A 25 33.48 -38.52 17.29
C SER A 25 33.51 -37.01 17.57
N ARG A 26 33.74 -36.21 16.53
CA ARG A 26 33.48 -34.78 16.57
C ARG A 26 31.99 -34.66 16.77
N ARG A 27 31.57 -34.40 18.00
CA ARG A 27 30.26 -33.81 18.27
C ARG A 27 30.26 -32.51 17.47
N ASN A 28 29.56 -32.50 16.35
CA ASN A 28 29.26 -31.28 15.61
C ASN A 28 28.26 -30.47 16.45
N GLY A 29 28.77 -29.89 17.54
CA GLY A 29 28.05 -28.91 18.33
C GLY A 29 27.86 -27.68 17.46
N TYR A 30 26.65 -27.52 16.95
CA TYR A 30 26.24 -26.30 16.29
C TYR A 30 25.91 -25.27 17.37
N PHE A 31 26.51 -24.08 17.27
CA PHE A 31 26.16 -22.97 18.15
C PHE A 31 24.87 -22.36 17.63
N VAL A 32 23.75 -22.60 18.31
CA VAL A 32 22.53 -21.81 18.12
C VAL A 32 22.73 -20.49 18.87
N LEU A 33 23.08 -19.44 18.13
CA LEU A 33 22.91 -18.08 18.63
C LEU A 33 21.41 -17.78 18.60
N LEU A 34 20.75 -17.95 19.76
CA LEU A 34 19.41 -17.44 19.94
C LEU A 34 19.44 -15.91 19.79
N PRO A 35 18.48 -15.29 19.09
CA PRO A 35 18.39 -13.85 19.06
C PRO A 35 18.18 -13.35 20.48
N GLU A 36 18.96 -12.36 20.90
CA GLU A 36 18.70 -11.61 22.12
C GLU A 36 17.30 -11.00 22.02
N VAL A 37 16.40 -11.42 22.91
CA VAL A 37 15.06 -10.83 23.02
C VAL A 37 15.24 -9.53 23.81
N PRO A 38 14.92 -8.35 23.24
CA PRO A 38 15.07 -7.10 23.97
C PRO A 38 14.17 -7.09 25.21
N ASP A 39 14.67 -6.52 26.32
CA ASP A 39 13.89 -6.39 27.56
C ASP A 39 12.81 -5.28 27.47
N ASP A 40 12.77 -4.52 26.35
CA ASP A 40 11.82 -3.45 26.06
C ASP A 40 10.35 -3.80 26.34
N THR A 41 9.60 -2.85 26.89
CA THR A 41 8.18 -2.96 27.25
C THR A 41 7.43 -1.70 26.84
N SER A 42 6.10 -1.67 27.00
CA SER A 42 5.29 -0.46 26.87
C SER A 42 5.79 0.72 27.73
N GLU A 43 6.35 0.44 28.90
CA GLU A 43 6.86 1.47 29.80
C GLU A 43 8.19 2.02 29.30
N THR A 44 9.09 1.14 28.84
CA THR A 44 10.49 1.47 28.52
C THR A 44 10.71 1.85 27.05
N ASN A 45 9.84 1.44 26.12
CA ASN A 45 9.94 1.76 24.70
C ASN A 45 8.65 2.39 24.14
N ILE A 46 8.79 3.58 23.57
CA ILE A 46 7.66 4.38 23.07
C ILE A 46 6.91 3.75 21.90
N LEU A 47 7.54 2.86 21.12
CA LEU A 47 6.90 2.17 20.00
C LEU A 47 6.00 1.00 20.44
N MET A 48 6.13 0.57 21.71
CA MET A 48 5.30 -0.47 22.32
C MET A 48 4.14 0.11 23.17
N ARG A 49 3.91 1.43 23.09
CA ARG A 49 2.84 2.13 23.83
C ARG A 49 1.50 2.07 23.08
N THR A 50 0.46 2.55 23.75
CA THR A 50 -0.93 2.47 23.28
C THR A 50 -1.16 3.10 21.91
N TYR A 51 -1.98 2.40 21.12
CA TYR A 51 -2.31 2.68 19.71
C TYR A 51 -3.41 3.75 19.56
N ASP A 52 -3.70 4.49 20.62
CA ASP A 52 -4.79 5.48 20.69
C ASP A 52 -4.35 6.85 20.14
N LYS A 53 -3.05 7.17 20.18
CA LYS A 53 -2.48 8.50 19.86
C LYS A 53 -1.43 8.41 18.75
N VAL A 54 -1.16 9.54 18.09
CA VAL A 54 -0.05 9.68 17.14
C VAL A 54 1.28 9.25 17.80
N PRO A 55 2.15 8.47 17.12
CA PRO A 55 3.47 8.12 17.65
C PRO A 55 4.29 9.37 18.02
N GLN A 56 5.08 9.29 19.10
CA GLN A 56 5.98 10.37 19.53
C GLN A 56 7.22 10.44 18.62
N TYR A 57 7.03 10.85 17.38
CA TYR A 57 8.01 10.71 16.29
C TYR A 57 9.38 11.32 16.58
N ALA A 58 9.45 12.48 17.24
CA ALA A 58 10.73 13.10 17.58
C ALA A 58 11.55 12.29 18.61
N ASN A 59 10.91 11.42 19.38
CA ASN A 59 11.56 10.59 20.40
C ASN A 59 12.00 9.21 19.86
N ILE A 60 11.62 8.85 18.63
CA ILE A 60 11.98 7.56 18.01
C ILE A 60 13.43 7.64 17.51
N THR A 61 14.25 6.70 17.96
CA THR A 61 15.65 6.53 17.55
C THR A 61 15.83 5.22 16.79
N ALA A 62 16.91 5.11 16.01
CA ALA A 62 17.22 3.86 15.29
C ALA A 62 17.37 2.65 16.24
N ASP A 63 17.96 2.84 17.42
CA ASP A 63 18.11 1.80 18.44
C ASP A 63 16.75 1.38 19.04
N THR A 64 15.93 2.33 19.49
CA THR A 64 14.60 2.02 20.04
C THR A 64 13.67 1.39 19.00
N ALA A 65 13.76 1.81 17.74
CA ALA A 65 13.08 1.17 16.60
C ALA A 65 13.55 -0.26 16.37
N TYR A 66 14.86 -0.51 16.38
CA TYR A 66 15.42 -1.85 16.18
C TYR A 66 15.00 -2.82 17.29
N ARG A 67 15.05 -2.38 18.55
CA ARG A 67 14.67 -3.19 19.72
C ARG A 67 13.16 -3.44 19.78
N ALA A 68 12.31 -2.41 19.65
CA ALA A 68 10.85 -2.58 19.67
C ALA A 68 10.37 -3.53 18.57
N VAL A 69 10.66 -3.23 17.31
CA VAL A 69 10.19 -4.05 16.17
C VAL A 69 10.83 -5.43 16.24
N GLY A 70 12.11 -5.53 16.64
CA GLY A 70 12.80 -6.80 16.85
C GLY A 70 12.12 -7.71 17.88
N LYS A 71 11.63 -7.14 18.99
CA LYS A 71 10.87 -7.84 20.03
C LYS A 71 9.47 -8.21 19.55
N LEU A 72 8.73 -7.27 18.97
CA LEU A 72 7.37 -7.46 18.50
C LEU A 72 7.27 -8.54 17.39
N ILE A 73 8.32 -8.70 16.57
CA ILE A 73 8.43 -9.86 15.65
C ILE A 73 8.45 -11.18 16.42
N ILE A 74 9.25 -11.27 17.49
CA ILE A 74 9.41 -12.50 18.28
C ILE A 74 8.12 -12.81 19.06
N GLU A 75 7.47 -11.79 19.61
CA GLU A 75 6.18 -11.93 20.30
C GLU A 75 5.06 -12.36 19.33
N PHE A 76 5.00 -11.77 18.14
CA PHE A 76 4.08 -12.18 17.07
C PHE A 76 4.32 -13.63 16.65
N GLU A 77 5.58 -13.98 16.30
CA GLU A 77 5.93 -15.33 15.85
C GLU A 77 5.66 -16.39 16.92
N SER A 78 6.03 -16.11 18.17
CA SER A 78 5.79 -16.99 19.32
C SER A 78 4.29 -17.15 19.60
N GLY A 79 3.54 -16.04 19.63
CA GLY A 79 2.10 -16.06 19.85
C GLY A 79 1.34 -16.81 18.76
N LEU A 80 1.83 -16.77 17.52
CA LEU A 80 1.29 -17.55 16.41
C LEU A 80 1.51 -19.05 16.62
N CYS A 81 2.72 -19.49 17.02
CA CYS A 81 2.99 -20.89 17.35
C CYS A 81 2.07 -21.40 18.48
N HIS A 82 1.89 -20.61 19.55
CA HIS A 82 0.97 -20.97 20.64
C HIS A 82 -0.50 -21.03 20.18
N LEU A 83 -0.91 -20.25 19.17
CA LEU A 83 -2.23 -20.38 18.56
C LEU A 83 -2.32 -21.67 17.74
N GLU A 84 -1.31 -22.02 16.95
CA GLU A 84 -1.26 -23.27 16.18
C GLU A 84 -1.40 -24.49 17.09
N GLU A 85 -0.64 -24.55 18.20
CA GLU A 85 -0.76 -25.61 19.22
C GLU A 85 -2.18 -25.70 19.81
N ARG A 86 -2.83 -24.56 20.09
CA ARG A 86 -4.21 -24.53 20.58
C ARG A 86 -5.23 -24.97 19.53
N LEU A 87 -4.99 -24.69 18.25
CA LEU A 87 -5.86 -25.14 17.15
C LEU A 87 -5.74 -26.65 16.89
N GLU A 88 -4.69 -27.32 17.39
CA GLU A 88 -4.57 -28.78 17.37
C GLU A 88 -5.40 -29.47 18.46
N ASP A 89 -5.66 -28.82 19.60
CA ASP A 89 -6.56 -29.36 20.63
C ASP A 89 -7.99 -29.55 20.07
N PRO A 90 -8.58 -30.76 20.14
CA PRO A 90 -9.96 -30.99 19.75
C PRO A 90 -10.99 -30.22 20.60
N ASN A 91 -10.64 -29.84 21.83
CA ASN A 91 -11.53 -29.15 22.77
C ASN A 91 -11.47 -27.62 22.63
N TYR A 92 -10.48 -27.08 21.92
CA TYR A 92 -10.39 -25.65 21.69
C TYR A 92 -11.50 -25.21 20.72
N PRO A 93 -12.34 -24.22 21.07
CA PRO A 93 -13.38 -23.72 20.16
C PRO A 93 -12.72 -23.15 18.91
N LYS A 94 -13.23 -23.54 17.73
CA LYS A 94 -12.75 -23.11 16.41
C LYS A 94 -13.83 -22.24 15.77
N THR A 95 -14.08 -21.08 16.37
CA THR A 95 -14.99 -20.04 15.88
C THR A 95 -14.18 -18.93 15.21
N PHE A 96 -14.87 -17.97 14.58
CA PHE A 96 -14.20 -16.82 13.98
C PHE A 96 -13.40 -16.04 15.05
N GLU A 97 -14.01 -15.75 16.19
CA GLU A 97 -13.42 -14.96 17.27
C GLU A 97 -12.21 -15.65 17.89
N SER A 98 -12.29 -16.95 18.16
CA SER A 98 -11.20 -17.70 18.79
C SER A 98 -9.99 -17.87 17.86
N VAL A 99 -10.18 -17.81 16.54
CA VAL A 99 -9.09 -17.90 15.55
C VAL A 99 -8.52 -16.52 15.21
N PHE A 100 -9.37 -15.55 14.88
CA PHE A 100 -8.92 -14.26 14.35
C PHE A 100 -8.58 -13.23 15.43
N GLU A 101 -9.28 -13.17 16.58
CA GLU A 101 -8.93 -12.17 17.60
C GLU A 101 -7.52 -12.34 18.19
N PRO A 102 -6.98 -13.56 18.41
CA PRO A 102 -5.58 -13.72 18.82
C PRO A 102 -4.60 -13.23 17.75
N ILE A 103 -4.85 -13.52 16.46
CA ILE A 103 -3.99 -13.06 15.35
C ILE A 103 -4.00 -11.53 15.26
N GLU A 104 -5.16 -10.90 15.41
CA GLU A 104 -5.34 -9.45 15.44
C GLU A 104 -4.56 -8.81 16.61
N LYS A 105 -4.75 -9.34 17.83
CA LYS A 105 -4.08 -8.85 19.06
C LYS A 105 -2.55 -8.97 18.99
N LEU A 106 -2.03 -9.95 18.25
CA LEU A 106 -0.59 -10.11 17.99
C LEU A 106 -0.09 -9.23 16.84
N SER A 107 -0.89 -9.03 15.78
CA SER A 107 -0.50 -8.27 14.58
C SER A 107 -0.42 -6.77 14.86
N LEU A 108 -1.42 -6.22 15.56
CA LEU A 108 -1.63 -4.78 15.74
C LEU A 108 -0.43 -4.07 16.40
N PRO A 109 0.20 -4.59 17.48
CA PRO A 109 1.43 -4.02 18.04
C PRO A 109 2.59 -3.92 17.04
N LEU A 110 2.85 -5.01 16.31
CA LEU A 110 3.93 -5.10 15.34
C LEU A 110 3.69 -4.17 14.14
N GLU A 111 2.46 -4.13 13.62
CA GLU A 111 2.13 -3.28 12.47
C GLU A 111 2.22 -1.79 12.83
N TRP A 112 1.73 -1.41 14.00
CA TRP A 112 1.85 -0.04 14.52
C TRP A 112 3.31 0.44 14.58
N ALA A 113 4.17 -0.33 15.25
CA ALA A 113 5.57 0.00 15.40
C ALA A 113 6.28 0.04 14.03
N TRP A 114 5.94 -0.89 13.14
CA TRP A 114 6.49 -0.93 11.78
C TRP A 114 6.04 0.24 10.91
N MET A 115 4.76 0.65 10.96
CA MET A 115 4.26 1.81 10.22
C MET A 115 4.89 3.11 10.72
N ALA A 116 5.13 3.26 12.02
CA ALA A 116 5.86 4.41 12.55
C ALA A 116 7.30 4.49 12.02
N VAL A 117 8.03 3.38 11.98
CA VAL A 117 9.39 3.30 11.42
C VAL A 117 9.39 3.53 9.90
N ARG A 118 8.43 2.96 9.18
CA ARG A 118 8.25 3.16 7.73
C ARG A 118 7.95 4.63 7.39
N ASN A 119 7.09 5.29 8.17
CA ASN A 119 6.80 6.71 7.99
C ASN A 119 8.09 7.53 8.12
N LEU A 120 8.86 7.34 9.20
CA LEU A 120 10.15 8.02 9.40
C LEU A 120 11.11 7.82 8.23
N PHE A 121 11.25 6.60 7.72
CA PHE A 121 12.07 6.31 6.54
C PHE A 121 11.64 7.09 5.28
N LEU A 122 10.34 7.32 5.07
CA LEU A 122 9.81 8.05 3.92
C LEU A 122 9.90 9.58 4.06
N VAL A 123 9.67 10.10 5.28
CA VAL A 123 9.56 11.55 5.55
C VAL A 123 10.87 12.19 6.02
N ARG A 124 11.86 11.37 6.42
CA ARG A 124 13.17 11.80 6.94
C ARG A 124 14.28 10.84 6.49
N ASN A 125 15.19 11.36 5.66
CA ASN A 125 16.36 10.70 5.09
C ASN A 125 17.48 10.56 6.13
N ASP A 126 17.17 9.89 7.25
CA ASP A 126 18.10 9.57 8.31
C ASP A 126 18.79 8.24 8.00
N GLU A 127 20.12 8.24 7.93
CA GLU A 127 20.90 7.04 7.57
C GLU A 127 20.74 5.92 8.59
N GLN A 128 20.58 6.24 9.89
CA GLN A 128 20.44 5.24 10.94
C GLN A 128 19.05 4.58 10.88
N ILE A 129 17.99 5.38 10.69
CA ILE A 129 16.63 4.87 10.47
C ILE A 129 16.59 4.03 9.19
N SER A 130 17.21 4.48 8.10
CA SER A 130 17.27 3.74 6.83
C SER A 130 17.97 2.39 6.98
N ARG A 131 19.12 2.34 7.67
CA ARG A 131 19.84 1.09 7.99
C ARG A 131 18.98 0.13 8.82
N VAL A 132 18.17 0.64 9.74
CA VAL A 132 17.25 -0.17 10.56
C VAL A 132 16.06 -0.67 9.74
N TYR A 133 15.45 0.17 8.92
CA TYR A 133 14.37 -0.19 8.00
C TYR A 133 14.79 -1.34 7.08
N TYR A 134 15.92 -1.23 6.37
CA TYR A 134 16.40 -2.29 5.46
C TYR A 134 16.76 -3.59 6.20
N LYS A 135 17.29 -3.53 7.43
CA LYS A 135 17.56 -4.72 8.25
C LYS A 135 16.29 -5.44 8.71
N LEU A 136 15.22 -4.68 9.00
CA LEU A 136 13.98 -5.22 9.56
C LEU A 136 12.96 -5.62 8.50
N GLN A 137 12.88 -4.92 7.36
CA GLN A 137 11.84 -5.09 6.34
C GLN A 137 11.63 -6.57 5.97
N LYS A 138 12.70 -7.29 5.63
CA LYS A 138 12.61 -8.72 5.30
C LYS A 138 12.11 -9.58 6.48
N ARG A 139 12.51 -9.26 7.72
CA ARG A 139 12.06 -9.98 8.92
C ARG A 139 10.57 -9.73 9.19
N VAL A 140 10.14 -8.47 9.14
CA VAL A 140 8.72 -8.09 9.34
C VAL A 140 7.83 -8.71 8.26
N SER A 141 8.21 -8.63 6.98
CA SER A 141 7.48 -9.29 5.89
C SER A 141 7.42 -10.81 6.10
N THR A 142 8.53 -11.46 6.50
CA THR A 142 8.56 -12.90 6.76
C THR A 142 7.66 -13.29 7.94
N ALA A 143 7.66 -12.50 9.02
CA ALA A 143 6.81 -12.70 10.19
C ALA A 143 5.33 -12.61 9.79
N PHE A 144 4.90 -11.52 9.15
CA PHE A 144 3.52 -11.38 8.67
C PHE A 144 3.13 -12.44 7.63
N SER A 145 4.06 -12.98 6.84
CA SER A 145 3.77 -14.11 5.95
C SER A 145 3.47 -15.42 6.68
N ARG A 146 3.89 -15.62 7.94
CA ARG A 146 3.65 -16.89 8.66
C ARG A 146 2.18 -17.22 8.88
N LYS A 147 1.33 -16.23 9.18
CA LYS A 147 -0.12 -16.47 9.36
C LYS A 147 -0.79 -17.04 8.11
N PHE A 148 -0.26 -16.70 6.92
CA PHE A 148 -0.75 -17.19 5.63
C PHE A 148 -0.13 -18.53 5.20
N SER A 149 1.03 -18.91 5.75
CA SER A 149 1.70 -20.19 5.44
C SER A 149 1.46 -21.29 6.48
N SER A 150 0.76 -20.99 7.58
CA SER A 150 0.34 -21.94 8.61
C SER A 150 -0.71 -22.94 8.10
N PRO A 151 -0.42 -24.26 8.03
CA PRO A 151 -1.39 -25.28 7.63
C PRO A 151 -2.52 -25.48 8.64
N GLN A 152 -2.32 -25.13 9.91
CA GLN A 152 -3.30 -25.19 11.00
C GLN A 152 -4.33 -24.09 10.80
N ILE A 153 -3.89 -22.83 10.68
CA ILE A 153 -4.76 -21.68 10.44
C ILE A 153 -5.48 -21.84 9.10
N TYR A 154 -4.79 -22.22 8.02
CA TYR A 154 -5.41 -22.45 6.71
C TYR A 154 -6.55 -23.47 6.76
N ARG A 155 -6.37 -24.63 7.42
CA ARG A 155 -7.42 -25.66 7.53
C ARG A 155 -8.64 -25.11 8.27
N VAL A 156 -8.45 -24.44 9.40
CA VAL A 156 -9.56 -23.89 10.19
C VAL A 156 -10.28 -22.76 9.45
N VAL A 157 -9.55 -21.86 8.78
CA VAL A 157 -10.14 -20.77 7.97
C VAL A 157 -10.92 -21.33 6.77
N ARG A 158 -10.41 -22.36 6.10
CA ARG A 158 -11.13 -23.07 5.03
C ARG A 158 -12.43 -23.69 5.54
N ASP A 159 -12.38 -24.34 6.70
CA ASP A 159 -13.54 -25.02 7.27
C ASP A 159 -14.60 -24.00 7.76
N LEU A 160 -14.18 -22.88 8.35
CA LEU A 160 -15.04 -21.73 8.66
C LEU A 160 -15.68 -21.10 7.41
N HIS A 161 -14.92 -20.99 6.30
CA HIS A 161 -15.43 -20.45 5.04
C HIS A 161 -16.50 -21.34 4.40
N GLY A 162 -16.48 -22.66 4.65
CA GLY A 162 -17.54 -23.58 4.23
C GLY A 162 -18.88 -23.39 4.95
N ASP A 163 -18.90 -22.64 6.05
CA ASP A 163 -20.06 -22.39 6.92
C ASP A 163 -20.49 -20.91 6.92
N ILE A 164 -20.05 -20.12 5.92
CA ILE A 164 -20.16 -18.66 5.88
C ILE A 164 -21.59 -18.10 5.99
N ASP A 165 -22.60 -18.87 5.59
CA ASP A 165 -24.03 -18.49 5.65
C ASP A 165 -24.61 -18.45 7.08
N LYS A 166 -23.82 -18.79 8.11
CA LYS A 166 -24.24 -18.84 9.52
C LYS A 166 -23.85 -17.59 10.35
N TYR A 167 -23.18 -16.62 9.76
CA TYR A 167 -22.71 -15.42 10.46
C TYR A 167 -23.63 -14.21 10.22
N ASP A 168 -23.91 -13.48 11.29
CA ASP A 168 -24.97 -12.47 11.36
C ASP A 168 -24.65 -11.16 10.62
N GLY A 169 -25.68 -10.56 10.03
CA GLY A 169 -25.69 -9.26 9.38
C GLY A 169 -25.70 -8.05 10.34
N ASP A 170 -25.67 -8.26 11.66
CA ASP A 170 -25.62 -7.21 12.70
C ASP A 170 -24.44 -6.20 12.60
N GLN A 171 -23.59 -6.32 11.58
CA GLN A 171 -22.59 -5.32 11.16
C GLN A 171 -23.15 -4.22 10.24
N GLN A 172 -24.44 -4.26 9.85
CA GLN A 172 -24.98 -3.51 8.69
C GLN A 172 -25.51 -2.08 8.93
N GLN A 173 -25.57 -1.54 10.16
CA GLN A 173 -26.27 -0.26 10.41
C GLN A 173 -25.42 0.81 11.11
N GLY A 174 -25.06 1.90 10.41
CA GLY A 174 -24.31 3.01 11.04
C GLY A 174 -23.75 4.13 10.17
N VAL A 175 -24.48 4.62 9.15
CA VAL A 175 -23.97 5.64 8.21
C VAL A 175 -24.90 6.87 8.11
N CYS A 176 -24.36 8.05 8.44
CA CYS A 176 -25.04 9.35 8.31
C CYS A 176 -24.35 10.33 7.34
N ASN A 177 -23.95 11.55 7.70
CA ASN A 177 -23.96 12.68 6.73
C ASN A 177 -22.84 13.70 6.88
N ILE A 178 -22.78 14.73 6.03
CA ILE A 178 -22.24 14.72 4.64
C ILE A 178 -21.25 15.94 4.57
N LEU A 179 -20.02 15.85 4.01
CA LEU A 179 -18.67 16.52 4.29
C LEU A 179 -18.75 18.02 4.60
N GLU A 180 -19.48 18.37 5.65
CA GLU A 180 -20.29 19.59 5.76
C GLU A 180 -21.24 19.88 4.56
N LYS A 181 -20.86 19.51 3.32
CA LYS A 181 -21.71 19.51 2.12
C LYS A 181 -21.73 18.24 1.25
N PHE A 182 -20.77 17.27 1.27
CA PHE A 182 -20.81 16.11 0.32
C PHE A 182 -20.55 14.64 0.79
N PHE A 183 -19.71 14.28 1.78
CA PHE A 183 -19.57 12.87 2.32
C PHE A 183 -19.56 12.60 3.87
N GLY A 184 -18.95 13.41 4.76
CA GLY A 184 -19.34 13.47 6.20
C GLY A 184 -18.43 14.09 7.27
N ILE A 185 -17.25 14.61 6.90
CA ILE A 185 -16.13 14.92 7.79
C ILE A 185 -15.93 16.43 7.98
N GLU A 186 -15.73 16.83 9.23
CA GLU A 186 -15.09 18.08 9.69
C GLU A 186 -13.58 17.84 9.86
N LEU A 187 -12.75 18.75 9.36
CA LEU A 187 -11.29 18.73 9.58
C LEU A 187 -10.89 19.94 10.43
N ARG A 188 -10.66 19.73 11.72
CA ARG A 188 -10.15 20.79 12.60
C ARG A 188 -8.62 20.74 12.65
N GLU A 189 -7.94 21.75 12.13
CA GLU A 189 -6.50 21.89 12.34
C GLU A 189 -6.24 22.03 13.85
N ILE A 190 -5.41 21.15 14.40
CA ILE A 190 -5.04 21.12 15.81
C ILE A 190 -3.52 21.25 15.95
N GLN A 191 -3.07 21.89 17.02
CA GLN A 191 -1.67 21.75 17.41
C GLN A 191 -1.44 20.34 17.95
N SER A 192 -0.40 19.68 17.43
CA SER A 192 0.03 18.39 17.95
C SER A 192 0.44 18.53 19.42
N LYS A 193 -0.09 17.65 20.28
CA LYS A 193 0.33 17.54 21.68
C LYS A 193 1.74 16.94 21.82
N GLU A 194 2.25 16.35 20.75
CA GLU A 194 3.52 15.63 20.68
C GLU A 194 4.41 16.18 19.56
N PRO A 195 5.74 16.26 19.74
CA PRO A 195 6.65 16.74 18.70
C PRO A 195 6.71 15.79 17.50
N LEU A 196 6.49 16.36 16.30
CA LEU A 196 6.47 15.65 15.01
C LEU A 196 7.86 15.64 14.34
N TRP A 197 7.96 14.96 13.19
CA TRP A 197 9.22 14.80 12.46
C TRP A 197 9.70 16.07 11.73
N ALA A 198 8.81 17.03 11.46
CA ALA A 198 9.15 18.33 10.88
C ALA A 198 8.15 19.42 11.37
N PRO A 199 8.55 20.71 11.44
CA PRO A 199 7.72 21.77 12.01
C PRO A 199 6.51 22.15 11.14
N ASP A 200 6.61 21.97 9.82
CA ASP A 200 5.55 22.31 8.86
C ASP A 200 4.46 21.22 8.72
N VAL A 201 4.55 20.14 9.52
CA VAL A 201 3.56 19.05 9.49
C VAL A 201 2.31 19.50 10.23
N LYS A 202 1.21 19.66 9.49
CA LYS A 202 -0.10 20.00 10.04
C LYS A 202 -0.81 18.74 10.53
N VAL A 203 -1.53 18.85 11.64
CA VAL A 203 -2.38 17.78 12.18
C VAL A 203 -3.82 18.23 12.12
N PHE A 204 -4.69 17.37 11.59
CA PHE A 204 -6.12 17.60 11.51
C PHE A 204 -6.85 16.51 12.30
N GLU A 205 -7.63 16.95 13.28
CA GLU A 205 -8.64 16.12 13.94
C GLU A 205 -9.78 15.88 12.93
N VAL A 206 -10.15 14.62 12.74
CA VAL A 206 -11.16 14.20 11.77
C VAL A 206 -12.41 13.86 12.58
N ALA A 207 -13.48 14.65 12.46
CA ALA A 207 -14.76 14.37 13.11
C ALA A 207 -15.84 14.09 12.05
N ILE A 208 -16.82 13.24 12.37
CA ILE A 208 -18.03 12.99 11.56
C ILE A 208 -19.24 13.20 12.46
N ASP A 209 -20.20 14.02 12.01
CA ASP A 209 -21.39 14.40 12.79
C ASP A 209 -21.03 14.87 14.23
N GLY A 210 -19.94 15.63 14.38
CA GLY A 210 -19.42 16.14 15.66
C GLY A 210 -18.70 15.11 16.55
N LYS A 211 -18.51 13.86 16.09
CA LYS A 211 -17.75 12.81 16.80
C LYS A 211 -16.39 12.60 16.15
N GLU A 212 -15.31 12.68 16.94
CA GLU A 212 -13.96 12.32 16.49
C GLU A 212 -13.91 10.88 15.97
N VAL A 213 -13.36 10.69 14.77
CA VAL A 213 -13.19 9.40 14.08
C VAL A 213 -11.75 9.10 13.65
N GLY A 214 -10.83 10.07 13.72
CA GLY A 214 -9.44 9.84 13.35
C GLY A 214 -8.57 11.10 13.33
N THR A 215 -7.37 10.97 12.78
CA THR A 215 -6.39 12.05 12.65
C THR A 215 -5.67 11.96 11.31
N ILE A 216 -5.53 13.08 10.60
CA ILE A 216 -4.71 13.19 9.38
C ILE A 216 -3.49 14.04 9.69
N LEU A 217 -2.31 13.58 9.23
CA LEU A 217 -1.08 14.34 9.27
C LEU A 217 -0.70 14.73 7.83
N MET A 218 -0.50 16.02 7.57
CA MET A 218 -0.16 16.54 6.25
C MET A 218 1.25 17.11 6.25
N ASP A 219 2.14 16.46 5.51
CA ASP A 219 3.50 16.92 5.22
C ASP A 219 3.56 17.29 3.73
N LEU A 220 3.29 18.57 3.42
CA LEU A 220 3.21 19.07 2.04
C LEU A 220 4.53 19.64 1.48
N PRO A 221 5.36 20.38 2.24
CA PRO A 221 6.58 20.98 1.69
C PRO A 221 7.56 19.95 1.13
N SER A 222 8.26 20.33 0.06
CA SER A 222 9.43 19.60 -0.42
C SER A 222 10.64 19.94 0.46
N ARG A 223 11.43 18.93 0.82
CA ARG A 223 12.68 19.08 1.59
C ARG A 223 13.73 18.10 1.06
N GLY A 224 15.00 18.46 1.14
CA GLY A 224 16.12 17.60 0.69
C GLY A 224 16.31 16.32 1.53
N ASP A 225 15.71 16.28 2.72
CA ASP A 225 15.67 15.12 3.61
C ASP A 225 14.36 14.32 3.51
N LYS A 226 13.51 14.57 2.51
CA LYS A 226 12.25 13.86 2.30
C LYS A 226 12.29 13.10 0.97
N TYR A 227 11.69 11.91 0.90
CA TYR A 227 11.64 11.16 -0.36
C TYR A 227 10.85 11.97 -1.41
N PRO A 228 11.27 12.02 -2.69
CA PRO A 228 10.55 12.77 -3.71
C PRO A 228 9.23 12.09 -4.10
N GLY A 229 8.21 12.89 -4.42
CA GLY A 229 6.89 12.43 -4.88
C GLY A 229 5.75 12.84 -3.94
N SER A 230 4.59 12.20 -4.13
CA SER A 230 3.39 12.38 -3.30
C SER A 230 2.76 11.03 -3.05
N TRP A 231 2.45 10.72 -1.79
CA TRP A 231 1.86 9.44 -1.39
C TRP A 231 0.95 9.62 -0.17
N CYS A 232 0.02 8.68 0.01
CA CYS A 232 -0.79 8.55 1.21
C CYS A 232 -0.53 7.16 1.82
N HIS A 233 -0.50 7.07 3.15
CA HIS A 233 -0.45 5.80 3.86
C HIS A 233 -1.16 5.93 5.22
N SER A 234 -1.75 4.84 5.70
CA SER A 234 -2.42 4.81 6.99
C SER A 234 -1.42 4.55 8.10
N LEU A 235 -1.42 5.41 9.12
CA LEU A 235 -0.78 5.14 10.42
C LEU A 235 -1.71 4.39 11.38
N LYS A 236 -3.02 4.56 11.20
CA LYS A 236 -4.08 3.90 11.96
C LYS A 236 -5.27 3.56 11.06
N MET A 237 -6.03 2.57 11.52
CA MET A 237 -7.13 1.91 10.83
C MET A 237 -8.43 2.72 10.70
N SER A 238 -9.31 2.25 9.82
CA SER A 238 -10.70 2.71 9.64
C SER A 238 -11.64 2.16 10.74
N ARG A 239 -12.96 2.29 10.54
CA ARG A 239 -13.99 1.73 11.44
C ARG A 239 -14.09 0.19 11.42
N ALA A 240 -13.33 -0.51 10.58
CA ALA A 240 -13.37 -1.97 10.51
C ALA A 240 -12.88 -2.61 11.84
N ARG A 241 -13.51 -3.72 12.25
CA ARG A 241 -13.14 -4.44 13.49
C ARG A 241 -11.80 -5.21 13.40
N TYR A 242 -11.29 -5.43 12.18
CA TYR A 242 -10.10 -6.23 11.90
C TYR A 242 -9.17 -5.53 10.92
N LEU A 243 -7.87 -5.62 11.16
CA LEU A 243 -6.81 -4.93 10.43
C LEU A 243 -6.74 -5.29 8.95
N GLU A 244 -6.91 -6.58 8.63
CA GLU A 244 -6.90 -7.09 7.26
C GLU A 244 -7.95 -6.42 6.34
N VAL A 245 -9.03 -5.86 6.89
CA VAL A 245 -10.13 -5.27 6.10
C VAL A 245 -10.34 -3.78 6.39
N SER A 246 -9.32 -3.13 6.97
CA SER A 246 -9.34 -1.72 7.33
C SER A 246 -8.76 -0.80 6.23
N GLY A 247 -9.53 0.21 5.83
CA GLY A 247 -9.04 1.34 5.03
C GLY A 247 -8.75 0.92 3.59
N LEU A 248 -7.47 0.96 3.19
CA LEU A 248 -7.02 0.45 1.89
C LEU A 248 -6.60 -1.04 1.93
N ALA A 249 -6.64 -1.69 3.10
CA ALA A 249 -6.35 -3.12 3.19
C ALA A 249 -7.41 -3.93 2.42
N TYR A 250 -6.93 -4.83 1.56
CA TYR A 250 -7.72 -5.71 0.69
C TYR A 250 -8.67 -5.00 -0.30
N VAL A 251 -8.64 -3.66 -0.40
CA VAL A 251 -9.20 -2.93 -1.55
C VAL A 251 -8.43 -3.37 -2.80
N PRO A 252 -9.07 -3.97 -3.82
CA PRO A 252 -8.35 -4.45 -4.98
C PRO A 252 -7.67 -3.31 -5.73
N TRP A 253 -6.44 -3.58 -6.18
CA TRP A 253 -5.49 -2.53 -6.57
C TRP A 253 -5.99 -1.69 -7.75
N ASP A 254 -6.75 -2.30 -8.66
CA ASP A 254 -7.43 -1.69 -9.82
C ASP A 254 -8.39 -0.55 -9.45
N THR A 255 -8.93 -0.52 -8.23
CA THR A 255 -9.81 0.54 -7.72
C THR A 255 -9.12 1.56 -6.81
N SER A 256 -7.90 1.29 -6.33
CA SER A 256 -7.23 2.09 -5.30
C SER A 256 -7.03 3.58 -5.66
N GLN A 257 -6.94 3.91 -6.95
CA GLN A 257 -6.75 5.28 -7.45
C GLN A 257 -8.07 6.01 -7.75
N THR A 258 -9.23 5.36 -7.61
CA THR A 258 -10.55 5.92 -7.97
C THR A 258 -10.83 7.23 -7.22
N VAL A 259 -10.44 7.30 -5.95
CA VAL A 259 -10.70 8.46 -5.09
C VAL A 259 -9.83 9.66 -5.47
N PRO A 260 -8.47 9.54 -5.55
CA PRO A 260 -7.62 10.58 -6.13
C PRO A 260 -8.11 11.07 -7.50
N GLU A 261 -8.50 10.16 -8.39
CA GLU A 261 -8.92 10.52 -9.75
C GLU A 261 -10.27 11.23 -9.78
N LEU A 262 -11.21 10.86 -8.91
CA LEU A 262 -12.45 11.62 -8.74
C LEU A 262 -12.16 13.05 -8.27
N PHE A 263 -11.31 13.22 -7.25
CA PHE A 263 -10.92 14.57 -6.80
C PHE A 263 -10.21 15.38 -7.91
N ASN A 264 -9.35 14.74 -8.71
CA ASN A 264 -8.74 15.35 -9.89
C ASN A 264 -9.78 15.82 -10.91
N MET A 265 -10.85 15.04 -11.13
CA MET A 265 -11.92 15.35 -12.09
C MET A 265 -12.91 16.39 -11.58
N LEU A 266 -13.20 16.44 -10.27
CA LEU A 266 -14.06 17.48 -9.68
C LEU A 266 -13.56 18.90 -10.00
N LEU A 267 -12.24 19.10 -10.13
CA LEU A 267 -11.62 20.35 -10.57
C LEU A 267 -11.97 20.79 -12.02
N LEU A 268 -12.58 19.92 -12.83
CA LEU A 268 -13.08 20.24 -14.18
C LEU A 268 -14.47 20.88 -14.16
N ASP A 269 -15.17 20.88 -13.02
CA ASP A 269 -16.46 21.53 -12.85
C ASP A 269 -16.32 22.78 -11.97
N LYS A 270 -16.75 23.92 -12.52
CA LYS A 270 -16.72 25.23 -11.87
C LYS A 270 -17.41 25.25 -10.50
N ARG A 271 -18.39 24.37 -10.28
CA ARG A 271 -19.10 24.24 -9.00
C ARG A 271 -18.14 23.84 -7.88
N PHE A 272 -17.30 22.83 -8.10
CA PHE A 272 -16.33 22.36 -7.11
C PHE A 272 -15.04 23.18 -7.12
N ALA A 273 -14.55 23.60 -8.30
CA ALA A 273 -13.34 24.43 -8.38
C ALA A 273 -13.48 25.74 -7.57
N ARG A 274 -14.66 26.36 -7.59
CA ARG A 274 -14.97 27.56 -6.78
C ARG A 274 -15.02 27.31 -5.27
N MET A 275 -15.15 26.06 -4.80
CA MET A 275 -15.11 25.73 -3.37
C MET A 275 -13.68 25.73 -2.80
N LEU A 276 -12.66 25.70 -3.68
CA LEU A 276 -11.24 25.70 -3.31
C LEU A 276 -10.59 27.08 -3.41
N CYS A 277 -11.26 28.04 -4.05
CA CYS A 277 -10.81 29.42 -4.11
C CYS A 277 -11.19 30.16 -2.82
N ALA A 278 -10.25 30.90 -2.25
CA ALA A 278 -10.52 31.88 -1.19
C ALA A 278 -11.27 33.11 -1.75
N GLU A 279 -11.27 34.21 -1.00
CA GLU A 279 -12.13 35.40 -1.20
C GLU A 279 -12.14 35.99 -2.62
N GLU A 280 -11.04 35.86 -3.38
CA GLU A 280 -10.97 36.26 -4.78
C GLU A 280 -11.41 35.16 -5.75
N ARG A 281 -12.48 35.43 -6.51
CA ARG A 281 -13.02 34.51 -7.52
C ARG A 281 -12.22 34.58 -8.82
N LEU A 282 -11.74 33.42 -9.29
CA LEU A 282 -11.20 33.29 -10.64
C LEU A 282 -12.28 33.66 -11.68
N PRO A 283 -12.00 34.53 -12.67
CA PRO A 283 -12.99 34.87 -13.70
C PRO A 283 -13.31 33.68 -14.61
N ASP A 284 -14.57 33.57 -15.06
CA ASP A 284 -15.07 32.39 -15.78
C ASP A 284 -14.32 32.07 -17.08
N ASP A 285 -13.79 33.08 -17.77
CA ASP A 285 -12.93 32.90 -18.96
C ASP A 285 -11.62 32.16 -18.65
N TYR A 286 -11.05 32.34 -17.46
CA TYR A 286 -9.85 31.62 -17.04
C TYR A 286 -10.18 30.17 -16.69
N HIS A 287 -11.33 29.91 -16.06
CA HIS A 287 -11.78 28.55 -15.79
C HIS A 287 -11.91 27.73 -17.09
N LYS A 288 -12.53 28.30 -18.13
CA LYS A 288 -12.58 27.66 -19.46
C LYS A 288 -11.19 27.40 -20.04
N LYS A 289 -10.30 28.40 -20.02
CA LYS A 289 -8.91 28.26 -20.52
C LYS A 289 -8.10 27.21 -19.77
N ILE A 290 -8.32 27.04 -18.46
CA ILE A 290 -7.66 26.00 -17.66
C ILE A 290 -8.14 24.60 -18.09
N ILE A 291 -9.44 24.40 -18.29
CA ILE A 291 -9.99 23.12 -18.77
C ILE A 291 -9.51 22.81 -20.18
N ASP A 292 -9.63 23.76 -21.10
CA ASP A 292 -9.24 23.55 -22.50
C ASP A 292 -7.72 23.29 -22.62
N ARG A 293 -6.90 23.86 -21.73
CA ARG A 293 -5.47 23.51 -21.58
C ARG A 293 -5.26 22.13 -20.95
N ARG A 294 -6.02 21.75 -19.94
CA ARG A 294 -5.88 20.45 -19.23
C ARG A 294 -6.32 19.26 -20.06
N LEU A 295 -7.22 19.47 -21.02
CA LEU A 295 -7.67 18.46 -21.99
C LEU A 295 -6.91 18.50 -23.32
N HIS A 296 -5.99 19.46 -23.50
CA HIS A 296 -5.18 19.55 -24.71
C HIS A 296 -4.30 18.30 -24.86
N MET A 297 -4.31 17.68 -26.05
CA MET A 297 -3.64 16.41 -26.34
C MET A 297 -4.09 15.20 -25.49
N GLY A 298 -5.23 15.27 -24.80
CA GLY A 298 -5.71 14.20 -23.91
C GLY A 298 -5.86 12.82 -24.57
N SER A 299 -6.01 12.73 -25.90
CA SER A 299 -5.97 11.47 -26.64
C SER A 299 -4.58 10.83 -26.65
N VAL A 300 -3.52 11.63 -26.81
CA VAL A 300 -2.13 11.16 -26.79
C VAL A 300 -1.73 10.75 -25.38
N ASP A 301 -2.15 11.51 -24.37
CA ASP A 301 -1.94 11.16 -22.96
C ASP A 301 -2.64 9.84 -22.59
N LEU A 302 -3.88 9.63 -23.07
CA LEU A 302 -4.59 8.38 -22.86
C LEU A 302 -3.95 7.20 -23.61
N GLN A 303 -3.49 7.41 -24.85
CA GLN A 303 -2.70 6.41 -25.61
C GLN A 303 -1.41 6.02 -24.86
N GLN A 304 -0.70 7.00 -24.28
CA GLN A 304 0.51 6.77 -23.50
C GLN A 304 0.22 5.94 -22.24
N GLU A 305 -0.84 6.25 -21.49
CA GLU A 305 -1.23 5.46 -20.31
C GLU A 305 -1.70 4.04 -20.67
N ILE A 306 -2.47 3.87 -21.76
CA ILE A 306 -2.87 2.55 -22.28
C ILE A 306 -1.64 1.75 -22.72
N TYR A 307 -0.69 2.38 -23.41
CA TYR A 307 0.57 1.77 -23.81
C TYR A 307 1.39 1.30 -22.60
N LEU A 308 1.58 2.14 -21.58
CA LEU A 308 2.31 1.77 -20.36
C LEU A 308 1.60 0.64 -19.60
N SER A 309 0.26 0.64 -19.59
CA SER A 309 -0.56 -0.40 -18.97
C SER A 309 -0.42 -1.75 -19.67
N LEU A 310 -0.44 -1.77 -21.01
CA LEU A 310 -0.27 -3.00 -21.79
C LEU A 310 1.18 -3.48 -21.80
N LEU A 311 2.16 -2.58 -21.80
CA LEU A 311 3.58 -2.89 -21.67
C LEU A 311 3.87 -3.61 -20.34
N ASP A 312 3.36 -3.10 -19.23
CA ASP A 312 3.46 -3.75 -17.92
C ASP A 312 2.90 -5.17 -17.97
N LEU A 313 1.64 -5.34 -18.40
CA LEU A 313 1.02 -6.66 -18.49
C LEU A 313 1.80 -7.63 -19.38
N GLU A 314 2.32 -7.18 -20.52
CA GLU A 314 3.10 -8.02 -21.45
C GLU A 314 4.49 -8.40 -20.91
N LEU A 315 5.16 -7.48 -20.20
CA LEU A 315 6.44 -7.77 -19.52
C LEU A 315 6.29 -8.81 -18.39
N TYR A 316 5.13 -8.85 -17.73
CA TYR A 316 4.83 -9.83 -16.68
C TYR A 316 4.13 -11.11 -17.18
N SER A 317 3.62 -11.13 -18.42
CA SER A 317 2.94 -12.29 -19.01
C SER A 317 3.79 -13.08 -20.02
N THR A 318 4.91 -12.52 -20.48
CA THR A 318 5.76 -13.14 -21.52
C THR A 318 7.21 -13.30 -21.07
N ASN A 319 7.96 -14.16 -21.77
CA ASN A 319 9.41 -14.26 -21.65
C ASN A 319 10.13 -13.53 -22.81
N GLU A 320 9.44 -12.65 -23.53
CA GLU A 320 10.05 -11.83 -24.59
C GLU A 320 11.06 -10.85 -23.97
N PHE A 321 12.13 -10.53 -24.69
CA PHE A 321 13.05 -9.51 -24.22
C PHE A 321 12.37 -8.14 -24.27
N TRP A 322 12.46 -7.36 -23.19
CA TRP A 322 11.67 -6.14 -23.00
C TRP A 322 11.75 -5.13 -24.16
N GLN A 323 12.88 -5.06 -24.87
CA GLN A 323 13.00 -4.21 -26.05
C GLN A 323 12.07 -4.63 -27.19
N ASP A 324 11.88 -5.93 -27.41
CA ASP A 324 11.04 -6.46 -28.48
C ASP A 324 9.56 -6.23 -28.18
N VAL A 325 9.16 -6.35 -26.90
CA VAL A 325 7.82 -5.96 -26.42
C VAL A 325 7.55 -4.48 -26.73
N VAL A 326 8.52 -3.58 -26.44
CA VAL A 326 8.37 -2.14 -26.74
C VAL A 326 8.29 -1.87 -28.25
N ARG A 327 9.17 -2.45 -29.06
CA ARG A 327 9.14 -2.35 -30.54
C ARG A 327 7.80 -2.84 -31.11
N ARG A 328 7.20 -3.87 -30.50
CA ARG A 328 5.92 -4.47 -30.91
C ARG A 328 4.70 -3.64 -30.50
N LEU A 329 4.72 -3.01 -29.33
CA LEU A 329 3.57 -2.30 -28.75
C LEU A 329 3.55 -0.79 -29.07
N LYS A 330 4.65 -0.07 -28.82
CA LYS A 330 4.66 1.40 -28.87
C LYS A 330 4.15 1.99 -30.19
N PRO A 331 4.67 1.59 -31.38
CA PRO A 331 4.20 2.16 -32.65
C PRO A 331 2.76 1.78 -33.04
N LYS A 332 2.15 0.77 -32.39
CA LYS A 332 0.75 0.39 -32.62
C LYS A 332 -0.23 1.21 -31.79
N LEU A 333 0.17 1.57 -30.57
CA LEU A 333 -0.70 2.21 -29.57
C LEU A 333 -0.53 3.73 -29.55
N ILE A 334 0.65 4.25 -29.89
CA ILE A 334 0.95 5.68 -29.96
C ILE A 334 1.27 6.04 -31.41
N THR A 335 0.26 6.46 -32.15
CA THR A 335 0.37 6.78 -33.60
C THR A 335 0.71 8.24 -33.88
N ALA A 336 0.46 9.14 -32.93
CA ALA A 336 0.72 10.57 -33.06
C ALA A 336 2.20 10.97 -32.95
N VAL A 337 3.06 10.07 -32.45
CA VAL A 337 4.50 10.31 -32.23
C VAL A 337 5.30 9.22 -32.96
N PRO A 338 6.25 9.56 -33.85
CA PRO A 338 7.10 8.58 -34.51
C PRO A 338 7.93 7.78 -33.51
N PHE A 339 7.94 6.45 -33.65
CA PHE A 339 8.80 5.56 -32.87
C PHE A 339 10.27 5.79 -33.23
N HIS A 340 11.12 5.90 -32.22
CA HIS A 340 12.59 5.94 -32.38
C HIS A 340 13.21 4.77 -31.62
N GLU A 341 14.28 4.14 -32.13
CA GLU A 341 14.85 2.94 -31.49
C GLU A 341 15.33 3.18 -30.04
N GLN A 342 15.68 4.43 -29.69
CA GLN A 342 16.01 4.79 -28.31
C GLN A 342 14.81 4.71 -27.34
N ASP A 343 13.57 4.69 -27.85
CA ASP A 343 12.37 4.55 -27.04
C ASP A 343 12.35 3.26 -26.23
N VAL A 344 13.01 2.19 -26.70
CA VAL A 344 13.02 0.91 -25.96
C VAL A 344 13.50 1.12 -24.52
N TYR A 345 14.53 1.94 -24.32
CA TYR A 345 15.24 2.11 -23.05
C TYR A 345 14.41 2.76 -21.92
N HIS A 346 13.23 3.34 -22.20
CA HIS A 346 12.39 3.96 -21.15
C HIS A 346 11.95 2.96 -20.06
N VAL A 347 11.94 1.64 -20.34
CA VAL A 347 11.68 0.58 -19.35
C VAL A 347 12.68 0.64 -18.18
N CYS A 348 13.94 1.01 -18.46
CA CYS A 348 14.97 1.18 -17.43
C CYS A 348 14.70 2.34 -16.45
N SER A 349 13.80 3.26 -16.82
CA SER A 349 13.29 4.35 -15.97
C SER A 349 11.86 4.11 -15.47
N PHE A 350 11.25 2.97 -15.76
CA PHE A 350 9.84 2.70 -15.42
C PHE A 350 9.70 2.20 -13.97
N SER A 351 10.05 3.07 -13.01
CA SER A 351 10.17 2.74 -11.59
C SER A 351 8.89 2.18 -10.97
N ASP A 352 7.70 2.63 -11.40
CA ASP A 352 6.40 2.23 -10.86
C ASP A 352 6.20 0.69 -10.89
N ILE A 353 6.61 0.05 -11.99
CA ILE A 353 6.45 -1.40 -12.21
C ILE A 353 7.71 -2.20 -11.84
N ILE A 354 8.91 -1.65 -12.04
CA ILE A 354 10.18 -2.39 -11.83
C ILE A 354 10.63 -2.40 -10.36
N SER A 355 10.52 -1.26 -9.68
CA SER A 355 11.02 -1.06 -8.30
C SER A 355 9.94 -0.63 -7.30
N GLY A 356 8.79 -0.22 -7.81
CA GLY A 356 7.63 0.21 -7.06
C GLY A 356 6.70 -0.97 -6.74
N VAL A 357 5.41 -0.67 -6.67
CA VAL A 357 4.36 -1.60 -6.24
C VAL A 357 3.32 -1.88 -7.34
N MET A 358 3.54 -1.40 -8.56
CA MET A 358 2.55 -1.48 -9.66
C MET A 358 2.87 -2.54 -10.73
N GLY A 359 3.82 -3.44 -10.49
CA GLY A 359 4.10 -4.54 -11.42
C GLY A 359 2.86 -5.39 -11.70
N ALA A 360 2.58 -5.68 -12.97
CA ALA A 360 1.38 -6.34 -13.49
C ALA A 360 0.04 -5.66 -13.09
N SER A 361 0.08 -4.39 -12.70
CA SER A 361 -1.09 -3.63 -12.24
C SER A 361 -1.07 -2.14 -12.63
N TYR A 362 -0.23 -1.73 -13.57
CA TYR A 362 -0.18 -0.33 -14.03
C TYR A 362 -1.52 0.14 -14.65
N TYR A 363 -2.27 -0.79 -15.25
CA TYR A 363 -3.61 -0.56 -15.79
C TYR A 363 -4.60 0.03 -14.77
N THR A 364 -4.35 -0.14 -13.45
CA THR A 364 -5.05 0.56 -12.37
C THR A 364 -5.26 2.04 -12.66
N LYS A 365 -4.26 2.75 -13.21
CA LYS A 365 -4.37 4.20 -13.47
C LYS A 365 -5.52 4.49 -14.44
N VAL A 366 -5.64 3.74 -15.53
CA VAL A 366 -6.72 3.90 -16.52
C VAL A 366 -8.06 3.37 -15.97
N TRP A 367 -8.04 2.23 -15.27
CA TRP A 367 -9.24 1.58 -14.74
C TRP A 367 -9.93 2.40 -13.64
N SER A 368 -9.17 2.88 -12.66
CA SER A 368 -9.65 3.80 -11.63
C SER A 368 -10.13 5.13 -12.21
N ARG A 369 -9.47 5.66 -13.26
CA ARG A 369 -9.93 6.86 -14.00
C ARG A 369 -11.28 6.63 -14.67
N MET A 370 -11.52 5.45 -15.26
CA MET A 370 -12.82 5.10 -15.85
C MET A 370 -13.94 5.10 -14.79
N ILE A 371 -13.68 4.49 -13.62
CA ILE A 371 -14.65 4.48 -12.51
C ILE A 371 -14.90 5.90 -11.97
N ALA A 372 -13.84 6.68 -11.77
CA ALA A 372 -13.93 8.06 -11.33
C ALA A 372 -14.72 8.95 -12.31
N ALA A 373 -14.53 8.75 -13.62
CA ALA A 373 -15.22 9.50 -14.66
C ALA A 373 -16.72 9.22 -14.66
N GLU A 374 -17.16 7.98 -14.43
CA GLU A 374 -18.59 7.65 -14.29
C GLU A 374 -19.24 8.40 -13.12
N VAL A 375 -18.59 8.40 -11.96
CA VAL A 375 -19.06 9.11 -10.76
C VAL A 375 -19.14 10.61 -11.02
N PHE A 376 -18.07 11.19 -11.59
CA PHE A 376 -18.00 12.61 -11.93
C PHE A 376 -19.04 13.01 -12.99
N TYR A 377 -19.20 12.24 -14.06
CA TYR A 377 -20.16 12.50 -15.13
C TYR A 377 -21.61 12.42 -14.60
N THR A 378 -21.89 11.48 -13.69
CA THR A 378 -23.18 11.42 -12.97
C THR A 378 -23.43 12.68 -12.13
N MET A 379 -22.42 13.16 -11.39
CA MET A 379 -22.49 14.44 -10.65
C MET A 379 -22.63 15.65 -11.60
N GLN A 380 -22.03 15.61 -12.79
CA GLN A 380 -22.11 16.69 -13.78
C GLN A 380 -23.53 16.87 -14.33
N LYS A 381 -24.28 15.77 -14.52
CA LYS A 381 -25.68 15.78 -14.98
C LYS A 381 -26.69 16.26 -13.92
N CYS A 382 -26.31 16.31 -12.65
CA CYS A 382 -27.18 16.75 -11.55
C CYS A 382 -27.53 18.24 -11.65
N GLN A 383 -28.84 18.56 -11.66
CA GLN A 383 -29.37 19.91 -11.87
C GLN A 383 -29.25 20.81 -10.63
N ASN A 384 -29.22 20.21 -9.43
CA ASN A 384 -29.16 20.93 -8.16
C ASN A 384 -28.15 20.30 -7.20
N GLU A 385 -27.88 21.00 -6.09
CA GLU A 385 -26.94 20.57 -5.07
C GLU A 385 -27.39 19.28 -4.35
N THR A 386 -28.70 19.10 -4.10
CA THR A 386 -29.27 17.92 -3.43
C THR A 386 -29.08 16.64 -4.23
N ASP A 387 -29.24 16.67 -5.55
CA ASP A 387 -28.99 15.51 -6.42
C ASP A 387 -27.51 15.13 -6.41
N THR A 388 -26.63 16.14 -6.51
CA THR A 388 -25.17 15.95 -6.44
C THR A 388 -24.75 15.33 -5.10
N ILE A 389 -25.36 15.79 -4.00
CA ILE A 389 -25.25 15.25 -2.64
C ILE A 389 -25.71 13.79 -2.56
N ASN A 390 -26.79 13.42 -3.26
CA ASN A 390 -27.30 12.05 -3.27
C ASN A 390 -26.42 11.09 -4.09
N VAL A 391 -25.83 11.55 -5.19
CA VAL A 391 -24.79 10.80 -5.92
C VAL A 391 -23.54 10.62 -5.08
N ALA A 392 -23.13 11.65 -4.33
CA ALA A 392 -22.01 11.60 -3.40
C ALA A 392 -22.23 10.59 -2.25
N ARG A 393 -23.41 10.59 -1.61
CA ARG A 393 -23.87 9.54 -0.69
C ARG A 393 -23.71 8.15 -1.31
N ARG A 394 -24.29 7.93 -2.49
CA ARG A 394 -24.28 6.63 -3.15
C ARG A 394 -22.85 6.16 -3.48
N PHE A 395 -21.96 7.06 -3.88
CA PHE A 395 -20.54 6.74 -4.09
C PHE A 395 -19.86 6.31 -2.79
N ARG A 396 -20.05 7.06 -1.70
CA ARG A 396 -19.52 6.69 -0.38
C ARG A 396 -20.04 5.33 0.08
N ASP A 397 -21.36 5.15 0.04
CA ASP A 397 -22.04 4.00 0.63
C ASP A 397 -21.76 2.68 -0.11
N ASN A 398 -21.33 2.74 -1.38
CA ASN A 398 -21.09 1.55 -2.21
C ASN A 398 -19.64 1.37 -2.66
N ILE A 399 -18.80 2.43 -2.68
CA ILE A 399 -17.40 2.38 -3.13
C ILE A 399 -16.41 2.68 -2.00
N LEU A 400 -16.74 3.59 -1.06
CA LEU A 400 -15.80 4.01 0.00
C LEU A 400 -15.93 3.21 1.30
N ILE A 401 -17.16 2.82 1.67
CA ILE A 401 -17.44 2.13 2.93
C ILE A 401 -17.23 0.61 2.80
N ASP A 402 -17.61 0.03 1.67
CA ASP A 402 -17.49 -1.41 1.41
C ASP A 402 -16.04 -1.91 1.29
N GLY A 403 -15.04 -1.01 1.20
CA GLY A 403 -13.61 -1.34 1.31
C GLY A 403 -13.17 -2.55 0.48
N GLY A 404 -12.49 -3.50 1.13
CA GLY A 404 -12.13 -4.79 0.54
C GLY A 404 -13.20 -5.90 0.69
N TYR A 405 -14.38 -5.61 1.24
CA TYR A 405 -15.43 -6.61 1.52
C TYR A 405 -16.25 -7.01 0.28
N VAL A 406 -16.24 -6.19 -0.76
CA VAL A 406 -17.05 -6.37 -1.98
C VAL A 406 -16.13 -6.20 -3.19
N THR A 407 -16.31 -7.02 -4.24
CA THR A 407 -15.45 -6.88 -5.43
C THR A 407 -15.71 -5.53 -6.14
N PRO A 408 -14.68 -4.91 -6.76
CA PRO A 408 -14.78 -3.71 -7.58
C PRO A 408 -16.01 -3.65 -8.49
N VAL A 409 -16.27 -4.73 -9.21
CA VAL A 409 -17.38 -4.84 -10.16
C VAL A 409 -18.73 -4.88 -9.44
N GLN A 410 -18.84 -5.58 -8.30
CA GLN A 410 -20.06 -5.56 -7.49
C GLN A 410 -20.31 -4.18 -6.87
N ALA A 411 -19.26 -3.54 -6.33
CA ALA A 411 -19.31 -2.19 -5.77
C ALA A 411 -19.77 -1.17 -6.83
N PHE A 412 -19.18 -1.25 -8.03
CA PHE A 412 -19.58 -0.44 -9.19
C PHE A 412 -21.03 -0.72 -9.63
N ARG A 413 -21.44 -1.99 -9.73
CA ARG A 413 -22.82 -2.38 -10.06
C ARG A 413 -23.83 -1.86 -9.03
N LYS A 414 -23.51 -1.87 -7.73
CA LYS A 414 -24.35 -1.24 -6.71
C LYS A 414 -24.48 0.27 -6.92
N PHE A 415 -23.41 0.94 -7.37
CA PHE A 415 -23.41 2.40 -7.61
C PHE A 415 -24.08 2.82 -8.93
N CYS A 416 -23.89 2.07 -10.03
CA CYS A 416 -24.36 2.44 -11.37
C CYS A 416 -25.53 1.61 -11.91
N GLY A 417 -25.84 0.46 -11.32
CA GLY A 417 -26.84 -0.50 -11.83
C GLY A 417 -26.38 -1.30 -13.05
N ARG A 418 -25.13 -1.17 -13.48
CA ARG A 418 -24.53 -1.78 -14.69
C ARG A 418 -23.03 -2.02 -14.50
N ASP A 419 -22.39 -2.63 -15.49
CA ASP A 419 -20.94 -2.79 -15.54
C ASP A 419 -20.18 -1.51 -15.96
N PRO A 420 -18.87 -1.40 -15.65
CA PRO A 420 -18.03 -0.27 -16.07
C PRO A 420 -17.86 -0.20 -17.59
N GLU A 421 -18.00 0.99 -18.16
CA GLU A 421 -17.82 1.28 -19.57
C GLU A 421 -16.95 2.53 -19.75
N ALA A 422 -16.26 2.64 -20.88
CA ALA A 422 -15.32 3.74 -21.15
C ALA A 422 -16.01 5.08 -21.49
N ASP A 423 -17.31 5.08 -21.80
CA ASP A 423 -18.00 6.22 -22.40
C ASP A 423 -17.95 7.49 -21.54
N SER A 424 -18.13 7.36 -20.22
CA SER A 424 -18.01 8.50 -19.30
C SER A 424 -16.58 9.06 -19.24
N LEU A 425 -15.55 8.22 -19.37
CA LEU A 425 -14.15 8.69 -19.46
C LEU A 425 -13.92 9.44 -20.77
N LEU A 426 -14.41 8.91 -21.89
CA LEU A 426 -14.31 9.57 -23.20
C LEU A 426 -15.09 10.90 -23.22
N ALA A 427 -16.28 10.96 -22.61
CA ALA A 427 -17.08 12.18 -22.47
C ALA A 427 -16.34 13.25 -21.66
N VAL A 428 -15.83 12.89 -20.47
CA VAL A 428 -15.07 13.79 -19.59
C VAL A 428 -13.79 14.30 -20.25
N MET A 429 -13.14 13.46 -21.05
CA MET A 429 -11.94 13.83 -21.82
C MET A 429 -12.23 14.54 -23.15
N LYS A 430 -13.51 14.72 -23.55
CA LYS A 430 -13.95 15.26 -24.85
C LYS A 430 -13.38 14.48 -26.06
N LEU A 431 -13.34 13.14 -25.96
CA LEU A 431 -12.82 12.21 -26.97
C LEU A 431 -13.91 11.42 -27.72
N GLN A 432 -15.17 11.82 -27.59
CA GLN A 432 -16.30 11.20 -28.31
C GLN A 432 -16.49 11.87 -29.69
N GLU A 433 -16.92 11.09 -30.69
CA GLU A 433 -17.23 11.62 -32.03
C GLU A 433 -18.54 12.44 -32.04
N GLU A 434 -19.51 12.06 -31.22
CA GLU A 434 -20.74 12.82 -30.95
C GLU A 434 -20.95 12.98 -29.42
N PRO A 435 -21.50 14.11 -28.94
CA PRO A 435 -21.80 14.30 -27.51
C PRO A 435 -23.10 13.56 -27.09
N ILE A 436 -23.04 12.85 -25.97
CA ILE A 436 -24.18 12.16 -25.30
C ILE A 436 -25.09 13.14 -24.54
#